data_AF-A0A0K0CU45-F1
#
_entry.id   AF-A0A0K0CU45-F1
#
_cell.length_a   1.000
_cell.length_b   1.000
_cell.length_c   1.000
_cell.angle_alpha   90.00
_cell.angle_beta   90.00
_cell.angle_gamma   90.00
#
_symmetry.space_group_name_H-M   'P 1'
#
loop_
_entity.id
_entity.type
_entity.pdbx_description
1 polymer ?
#
loop_
_entity_poly.entity_id
_entity_poly.type
_entity_poly.pdbx_seq_one_letter_code
_entity_poly.pdbx_strand_id
1 'polypeptide(L)'
;MSGNPNGSGYLNEEDPVEVLIRRTGCWEQHIAVVDCMGEKRDWRQCQVQEYKVLLGEFKHNRTHSVAVLDSLIRCALKTLSCPADDLLRYLHEYKQSILDYGDQLQYLTVAKEIYAYISCEDAPQKFVEVVCLLCATTGLPEHWLAFGERNLPNMGKNFHIGYVTRAIMLLERQIKGAHGFVVRAMEKKLKNCIDRLAEMECSDELIREARLKMGVDLISIEENVALCDDFRRPAHDCRLKSGLHMNGEDLKTLLMTFQEKFVWMFEGCSL
;
A
#
# COMPACT_ATOMS: atom_id res chain seq x y z
N MET A 1 -13.03 -28.04 -57.11
CA MET A 1 -12.42 -28.55 -55.87
C MET A 1 -11.02 -27.99 -55.81
N SER A 2 -10.85 -26.89 -55.09
CA SER A 2 -9.56 -26.21 -54.94
C SER A 2 -9.37 -26.03 -53.44
N GLY A 3 -8.54 -26.89 -52.85
CA GLY A 3 -8.18 -26.82 -51.43
C GLY A 3 -7.30 -25.60 -51.19
N ASN A 4 -7.67 -24.79 -50.20
CA ASN A 4 -6.89 -23.65 -49.75
C ASN A 4 -5.85 -24.13 -48.72
N PRO A 5 -4.53 -23.99 -48.95
CA PRO A 5 -3.50 -24.39 -48.01
C PRO A 5 -3.12 -23.19 -47.16
N ASN A 6 -3.93 -22.85 -46.16
CA ASN A 6 -3.54 -21.85 -45.15
C ASN A 6 -4.00 -22.33 -43.77
N GLY A 7 -3.29 -23.33 -43.28
CA GLY A 7 -3.35 -23.80 -41.90
C GLY A 7 -1.94 -23.89 -41.35
N SER A 8 -1.28 -22.74 -41.13
CA SER A 8 -0.09 -22.62 -40.26
C SER A 8 0.35 -21.16 -40.22
N GLY A 9 -0.03 -20.46 -39.15
CA GLY A 9 0.35 -19.05 -38.95
C GLY A 9 0.23 -18.56 -37.52
N TYR A 10 0.23 -19.46 -36.54
CA TYR A 10 0.35 -19.12 -35.12
C TYR A 10 1.47 -19.96 -34.53
N LEU A 11 2.72 -19.65 -34.87
CA LEU A 11 3.88 -20.19 -34.17
C LEU A 11 4.87 -19.05 -33.90
N ASN A 12 5.19 -18.90 -32.62
CA ASN A 12 6.40 -18.29 -32.07
C ASN A 12 6.48 -16.76 -32.01
N GLU A 13 5.51 -16.09 -31.41
CA GLU A 13 5.89 -14.96 -30.57
C GLU A 13 6.20 -15.52 -29.19
N GLU A 14 7.49 -15.61 -28.82
CA GLU A 14 7.88 -15.91 -27.44
C GLU A 14 7.21 -14.90 -26.51
N ASP A 15 6.57 -15.37 -25.43
CA ASP A 15 5.91 -14.49 -24.48
C ASP A 15 6.94 -13.46 -23.96
N PRO A 16 6.67 -12.14 -24.10
CA PRO A 16 7.59 -11.09 -23.65
C PRO A 16 8.00 -11.25 -22.18
N VAL A 17 7.12 -11.76 -21.33
CA VAL A 17 7.39 -12.05 -19.91
C VAL A 17 8.38 -13.20 -19.78
N GLU A 18 8.21 -14.28 -20.55
CA GLU A 18 9.15 -15.41 -20.55
C GLU A 18 10.54 -14.98 -21.03
N VAL A 19 10.61 -14.16 -22.09
CA VAL A 19 11.88 -13.61 -22.60
C VAL A 19 12.57 -12.76 -21.53
N LEU A 20 11.81 -11.93 -20.80
CA LEU A 20 12.33 -11.13 -19.69
C LEU A 20 12.86 -12.01 -18.57
N ILE A 21 12.11 -13.04 -18.15
CA ILE A 21 12.52 -13.98 -17.09
C ILE A 21 13.77 -14.75 -17.53
N ARG A 22 13.84 -15.25 -18.76
CA ARG A 22 15.04 -15.93 -19.28
C ARG A 22 16.29 -15.07 -19.22
N ARG A 23 16.17 -13.77 -19.50
CA ARG A 23 17.28 -12.80 -19.38
C ARG A 23 17.75 -12.59 -17.95
N THR A 24 16.95 -12.92 -16.95
CA THR A 24 17.37 -12.87 -15.53
C THR A 24 18.23 -14.08 -15.12
N GLY A 25 18.27 -15.14 -15.93
CA GLY A 25 18.93 -16.41 -15.57
C GLY A 25 18.14 -17.27 -14.58
N CYS A 26 16.92 -16.88 -14.22
CA CYS A 26 16.09 -17.56 -13.21
C CYS A 26 14.93 -18.38 -13.82
N TRP A 27 15.02 -18.72 -15.11
CA TRP A 27 13.93 -19.34 -15.87
C TRP A 27 13.48 -20.68 -15.27
N GLU A 28 14.41 -21.57 -14.97
CA GLU A 28 14.11 -22.91 -14.44
C GLU A 28 13.41 -22.84 -13.09
N GLN A 29 13.71 -21.83 -12.28
CA GLN A 29 13.13 -21.63 -10.95
C GLN A 29 11.74 -20.99 -11.04
N HIS A 30 11.53 -20.07 -11.98
CA HIS A 30 10.18 -19.58 -12.29
C HIS A 30 9.28 -20.74 -12.76
N ILE A 31 9.81 -21.64 -13.59
CA ILE A 31 9.10 -22.86 -13.98
C ILE A 31 8.87 -23.77 -12.78
N ALA A 32 9.85 -23.99 -11.91
CA ALA A 32 9.69 -24.80 -10.69
C ALA A 32 8.59 -24.25 -9.76
N VAL A 33 8.51 -22.92 -9.61
CA VAL A 33 7.42 -22.26 -8.88
C VAL A 33 6.08 -22.52 -9.58
N VAL A 34 6.01 -22.40 -10.91
CA VAL A 34 4.79 -22.66 -11.71
C VAL A 34 4.34 -24.13 -11.62
N ASP A 35 5.26 -25.07 -11.73
CA ASP A 35 4.99 -26.51 -11.64
C ASP A 35 4.52 -26.88 -10.23
N CYS A 36 5.20 -26.36 -9.21
CA CYS A 36 4.81 -26.56 -7.81
C CYS A 36 3.44 -25.95 -7.50
N MET A 37 3.09 -24.81 -8.12
CA MET A 37 1.74 -24.23 -8.07
C MET A 37 0.69 -25.16 -8.70
N GLY A 38 1.02 -25.81 -9.82
CA GLY A 38 0.16 -26.76 -10.52
C GLY A 38 -0.11 -28.05 -9.72
N GLU A 39 0.90 -28.57 -9.04
CA GLU A 39 0.81 -29.83 -8.30
C GLU A 39 0.08 -29.71 -6.96
N LYS A 40 0.41 -28.71 -6.12
CA LYS A 40 -0.03 -28.72 -4.72
C LYS A 40 -1.42 -28.15 -4.47
N ARG A 41 -2.03 -27.46 -5.44
CA ARG A 41 -3.36 -26.81 -5.39
C ARG A 41 -3.62 -25.81 -4.24
N ASP A 42 -2.78 -25.76 -3.20
CA ASP A 42 -2.62 -24.65 -2.24
C ASP A 42 -1.23 -24.02 -2.42
N TRP A 43 -1.19 -23.09 -3.36
CA TRP A 43 -0.01 -22.44 -3.91
C TRP A 43 0.81 -21.63 -2.89
N ARG A 44 0.23 -21.30 -1.73
CA ARG A 44 0.80 -20.31 -0.81
C ARG A 44 2.02 -20.85 -0.05
N GLN A 45 1.99 -22.11 0.40
CA GLN A 45 3.06 -22.69 1.23
C GLN A 45 4.33 -23.02 0.44
N CYS A 46 4.18 -23.35 -0.84
CA CYS A 46 5.31 -23.64 -1.72
C CYS A 46 6.13 -22.40 -2.07
N GLN A 47 5.46 -21.26 -2.24
CA GLN A 47 6.10 -20.04 -2.73
C GLN A 47 7.16 -19.49 -1.78
N VAL A 48 6.98 -19.60 -0.46
CA VAL A 48 7.92 -19.00 0.50
C VAL A 48 9.31 -19.62 0.41
N GLN A 49 9.41 -20.96 0.38
CA GLN A 49 10.72 -21.63 0.33
C GLN A 49 11.43 -21.40 -1.00
N GLU A 50 10.69 -21.45 -2.12
CA GLU A 50 11.24 -21.19 -3.45
C GLU A 50 11.72 -19.75 -3.59
N TYR A 51 10.97 -18.78 -3.07
CA TYR A 51 11.41 -17.38 -3.06
C TYR A 51 12.62 -17.14 -2.14
N LYS A 52 12.75 -17.88 -1.03
CA LYS A 52 13.97 -17.83 -0.20
C LYS A 52 15.20 -18.33 -0.96
N VAL A 53 15.07 -19.43 -1.69
CA VAL A 53 16.15 -19.98 -2.55
C VAL A 53 16.49 -19.02 -3.67
N LEU A 54 15.47 -18.52 -4.39
CA LEU A 54 15.63 -17.50 -5.41
C LEU A 54 16.42 -16.31 -4.87
N LEU A 55 16.05 -15.74 -3.73
CA LEU A 55 16.71 -14.57 -3.15
C LEU A 55 18.17 -14.86 -2.73
N GLY A 56 18.45 -16.03 -2.17
CA GLY A 56 19.75 -16.35 -1.56
C GLY A 56 20.81 -16.91 -2.50
N GLU A 57 20.42 -17.65 -3.53
CA GLU A 57 21.36 -18.44 -4.34
C GLU A 57 21.69 -17.81 -5.70
N PHE A 58 20.95 -16.77 -6.10
CA PHE A 58 21.05 -16.19 -7.45
C PHE A 58 21.42 -14.71 -7.43
N LYS A 59 22.22 -14.30 -8.44
CA LYS A 59 22.53 -12.89 -8.67
C LYS A 59 21.38 -12.23 -9.41
N HIS A 60 20.67 -11.37 -8.70
CA HIS A 60 19.61 -10.55 -9.26
C HIS A 60 20.12 -9.15 -9.59
N ASN A 61 19.56 -8.56 -10.64
CA ASN A 61 19.59 -7.10 -10.74
C ASN A 61 18.65 -6.50 -9.69
N ARG A 62 18.83 -5.23 -9.36
CA ARG A 62 18.07 -4.54 -8.30
C ARG A 62 16.54 -4.68 -8.46
N THR A 63 16.03 -4.46 -9.67
CA THR A 63 14.59 -4.54 -9.96
C THR A 63 14.04 -5.94 -9.68
N HIS A 64 14.78 -6.98 -10.06
CA HIS A 64 14.38 -8.36 -9.82
C HIS A 64 14.47 -8.72 -8.34
N SER A 65 15.51 -8.28 -7.62
CA SER A 65 15.60 -8.46 -6.16
C SER A 65 14.39 -7.86 -5.45
N VAL A 66 13.98 -6.65 -5.83
CA VAL A 66 12.82 -5.96 -5.26
C VAL A 66 11.52 -6.74 -5.52
N ALA A 67 11.34 -7.24 -6.74
CA ALA A 67 10.15 -8.04 -7.08
C ALA A 67 10.09 -9.38 -6.32
N VAL A 68 11.25 -10.05 -6.17
CA VAL A 68 11.36 -11.29 -5.39
C VAL A 68 11.11 -11.03 -3.90
N LEU A 69 11.69 -9.96 -3.33
CA LEU A 69 11.45 -9.57 -1.94
C LEU A 69 9.98 -9.25 -1.67
N ASP A 70 9.33 -8.46 -2.53
CA ASP A 70 7.91 -8.13 -2.43
C ASP A 70 7.04 -9.42 -2.47
N SER A 71 7.31 -10.31 -3.43
CA SER A 71 6.61 -11.58 -3.57
C SER A 71 6.79 -12.46 -2.34
N LEU A 72 8.03 -12.61 -1.86
CA LEU A 72 8.39 -13.40 -0.69
C LEU A 72 7.63 -12.93 0.55
N ILE A 73 7.68 -11.63 0.84
CA ILE A 73 7.03 -11.04 2.01
C ILE A 73 5.51 -11.24 1.92
N ARG A 74 4.89 -10.94 0.78
CA ARG A 74 3.43 -11.10 0.62
C ARG A 74 2.98 -12.55 0.77
N CYS A 75 3.78 -13.50 0.30
CA CYS A 75 3.49 -14.93 0.48
C CYS A 75 3.66 -15.36 1.93
N ALA A 76 4.73 -14.91 2.58
CA ALA A 76 5.00 -15.16 3.99
C ALA A 76 3.86 -14.66 4.89
N LEU A 77 3.39 -13.43 4.66
CA LEU A 77 2.28 -12.83 5.42
C LEU A 77 0.95 -13.57 5.21
N LYS A 78 0.66 -14.03 3.98
CA LYS A 78 -0.56 -14.80 3.69
C LYS A 78 -0.55 -16.21 4.27
N THR A 79 0.62 -16.82 4.44
CA THR A 79 0.76 -18.18 4.96
C THR A 79 1.05 -18.25 6.44
N LEU A 80 1.36 -17.10 7.08
CA LEU A 80 1.80 -17.02 8.47
C LEU A 80 3.02 -17.92 8.74
N SER A 81 3.82 -18.19 7.70
CA SER A 81 4.84 -19.24 7.71
C SER A 81 6.26 -18.72 7.99
N CYS A 82 6.41 -17.42 8.27
CA CYS A 82 7.71 -16.77 8.41
C CYS A 82 7.87 -16.11 9.79
N PRO A 83 9.00 -16.32 10.49
CA PRO A 83 9.34 -15.60 11.71
C PRO A 83 9.40 -14.08 11.52
N ALA A 84 9.13 -13.32 12.57
CA ALA A 84 9.19 -11.85 12.54
C ALA A 84 10.58 -11.33 12.14
N ASP A 85 11.66 -11.94 12.65
CA ASP A 85 13.04 -11.54 12.35
C ASP A 85 13.39 -11.69 10.87
N ASP A 86 12.87 -12.74 10.22
CA ASP A 86 13.04 -12.94 8.78
C ASP A 86 12.33 -11.84 7.99
N LEU A 87 11.08 -11.50 8.36
CA LEU A 87 10.33 -10.42 7.72
C LEU A 87 11.02 -9.06 7.87
N LEU A 88 11.55 -8.76 9.07
CA LEU A 88 12.29 -7.53 9.33
C LEU A 88 13.61 -7.47 8.54
N ARG A 89 14.30 -8.61 8.40
CA ARG A 89 15.48 -8.72 7.53
C ARG A 89 15.13 -8.44 6.07
N TYR A 90 14.09 -9.07 5.51
CA TYR A 90 13.67 -8.82 4.14
C TYR A 90 13.24 -7.37 3.92
N LEU A 91 12.56 -6.77 4.91
CA LEU A 91 12.19 -5.36 4.86
C LEU A 91 13.42 -4.44 4.84
N HIS A 92 14.45 -4.76 5.64
CA HIS A 92 15.71 -4.02 5.62
C HIS A 92 16.41 -4.14 4.25
N GLU A 93 16.49 -5.34 3.67
CA GLU A 93 17.05 -5.55 2.33
C GLU A 93 16.28 -4.79 1.25
N TYR A 94 14.94 -4.75 1.34
CA TYR A 94 14.10 -3.94 0.47
C TYR A 94 14.49 -2.46 0.59
N LYS A 95 14.58 -1.94 1.81
CA LYS A 95 14.91 -0.53 2.06
C LYS A 95 16.21 -0.09 1.38
N GLN A 96 17.23 -0.96 1.38
CA GLN A 96 18.53 -0.69 0.72
C GLN A 96 18.44 -0.67 -0.82
N SER A 97 17.36 -1.20 -1.37
CA SER A 97 17.13 -1.33 -2.82
C SER A 97 16.26 -0.22 -3.41
N ILE A 98 15.80 0.74 -2.61
CA ILE A 98 14.98 1.88 -3.04
C ILE A 98 15.84 2.86 -3.86
N LEU A 99 15.42 3.16 -5.09
CA LEU A 99 16.07 4.18 -5.92
C LEU A 99 15.17 5.35 -6.28
N ASP A 100 13.89 5.07 -6.45
CA ASP A 100 12.91 6.08 -6.85
C ASP A 100 11.73 6.14 -5.89
N TYR A 101 10.86 7.11 -6.16
CA TYR A 101 9.68 7.34 -5.35
C TYR A 101 8.69 6.16 -5.41
N GLY A 102 8.58 5.48 -6.56
CA GLY A 102 7.72 4.31 -6.71
C GLY A 102 8.17 3.17 -5.81
N ASP A 103 9.47 2.91 -5.77
CA ASP A 103 10.09 1.94 -4.87
C ASP A 103 9.81 2.28 -3.40
N GLN A 104 9.93 3.56 -3.04
CA GLN A 104 9.66 4.02 -1.67
C GLN A 104 8.19 3.81 -1.28
N LEU A 105 7.25 4.10 -2.17
CA LEU A 105 5.83 3.88 -1.91
C LEU A 105 5.49 2.39 -1.76
N GLN A 106 6.08 1.55 -2.60
CA GLN A 106 5.93 0.10 -2.50
C GLN A 106 6.54 -0.43 -1.20
N TYR A 107 7.74 0.03 -0.83
CA TYR A 107 8.38 -0.28 0.45
C TYR A 107 7.48 0.09 1.64
N LEU A 108 6.91 1.30 1.66
CA LEU A 108 6.02 1.73 2.74
C LEU A 108 4.77 0.85 2.82
N THR A 109 4.22 0.43 1.68
CA THR A 109 3.07 -0.49 1.62
C THR A 109 3.42 -1.84 2.24
N VAL A 110 4.60 -2.39 1.92
CA VAL A 110 5.08 -3.66 2.48
C VAL A 110 5.40 -3.52 3.98
N ALA A 111 6.05 -2.43 4.37
CA ALA A 111 6.36 -2.13 5.77
C ALA A 111 5.09 -2.08 6.63
N LYS A 112 4.02 -1.46 6.11
CA LYS A 112 2.71 -1.40 6.76
C LYS A 112 2.19 -2.81 7.06
N GLU A 113 2.20 -3.69 6.05
CA GLU A 113 1.69 -5.06 6.21
C GLU A 113 2.53 -5.87 7.21
N ILE A 114 3.86 -5.71 7.21
CA ILE A 114 4.74 -6.37 8.19
C ILE A 114 4.46 -5.87 9.61
N TYR A 115 4.45 -4.55 9.83
CA TYR A 115 4.22 -3.98 11.17
C TYR A 115 2.78 -4.19 11.66
N ALA A 116 1.81 -4.39 10.76
CA ALA A 116 0.48 -4.86 11.13
C ALA A 116 0.51 -6.29 11.69
N TYR A 117 1.35 -7.16 11.10
CA TYR A 117 1.42 -8.58 11.41
C TYR A 117 2.26 -8.93 12.65
N ILE A 118 3.44 -8.34 12.80
CA ILE A 118 4.39 -8.72 13.86
C ILE A 118 4.00 -8.13 15.24
N SER A 119 4.51 -8.74 16.31
CA SER A 119 4.17 -8.39 17.70
C SER A 119 5.36 -7.82 18.51
N CYS A 120 6.42 -7.33 17.87
CA CYS A 120 7.52 -6.69 18.59
C CYS A 120 7.08 -5.35 19.22
N GLU A 121 7.81 -4.92 20.26
CA GLU A 121 7.46 -3.78 21.13
C GLU A 121 7.27 -2.48 20.35
N ASP A 122 8.13 -2.22 19.36
CA ASP A 122 8.11 -1.03 18.51
C ASP A 122 7.15 -1.12 17.31
N ALA A 123 6.58 -2.30 17.03
CA ALA A 123 5.71 -2.49 15.86
C ALA A 123 4.49 -1.55 15.82
N PRO A 124 3.75 -1.29 16.92
CA PRO A 124 2.63 -0.34 16.90
C PRO A 124 3.06 1.07 16.48
N GLN A 125 4.18 1.56 17.02
CA GLN A 125 4.72 2.88 16.68
C GLN A 125 5.15 2.93 15.21
N LYS A 126 5.94 1.94 14.77
CA LYS A 126 6.41 1.82 13.38
C LYS A 126 5.25 1.70 12.39
N PHE A 127 4.21 0.96 12.75
CA PHE A 127 2.99 0.87 11.97
C PHE A 127 2.34 2.24 11.76
N VAL A 128 2.12 2.98 12.86
CA VAL A 128 1.52 4.32 12.80
C VAL A 128 2.38 5.29 11.98
N GLU A 129 3.70 5.30 12.18
CA GLU A 129 4.63 6.12 11.39
C GLU A 129 4.50 5.84 9.88
N VAL A 130 4.52 4.56 9.49
CA VAL A 130 4.41 4.15 8.08
C VAL A 130 3.05 4.53 7.49
N VAL A 131 1.95 4.33 8.23
CA VAL A 131 0.62 4.71 7.77
C VAL A 131 0.49 6.23 7.62
N CYS A 132 1.07 7.02 8.53
CA CYS A 132 1.14 8.48 8.40
C CYS A 132 1.86 8.90 7.12
N LEU A 133 3.02 8.29 6.83
CA LEU A 133 3.78 8.56 5.62
C LEU A 133 2.97 8.23 4.36
N LEU A 134 2.31 7.07 4.31
CA LEU A 134 1.43 6.69 3.19
C LEU A 134 0.27 7.68 3.00
N CYS A 135 -0.34 8.13 4.09
CA CYS A 135 -1.41 9.14 4.07
C CYS A 135 -0.89 10.49 3.56
N ALA A 136 0.31 10.91 3.98
CA ALA A 136 0.91 12.18 3.59
C ALA A 136 1.30 12.20 2.10
N THR A 137 1.79 11.07 1.57
CA THR A 137 2.32 10.98 0.20
C THR A 137 1.24 10.77 -0.86
N THR A 138 0.20 10.00 -0.56
CA THR A 138 -0.86 9.65 -1.53
C THR A 138 -2.19 10.33 -1.22
N GLY A 139 -2.53 10.48 0.07
CA GLY A 139 -3.83 10.91 0.56
C GLY A 139 -5.00 10.09 0.01
N LEU A 140 -4.80 8.78 -0.14
CA LEU A 140 -5.83 7.82 -0.50
C LEU A 140 -6.65 7.39 0.74
N PRO A 141 -7.98 7.20 0.63
CA PRO A 141 -8.81 6.75 1.74
C PRO A 141 -8.35 5.42 2.37
N GLU A 142 -7.81 4.51 1.56
CA GLU A 142 -7.35 3.18 2.01
C GLU A 142 -6.25 3.28 3.07
N HIS A 143 -5.32 4.23 2.92
CA HIS A 143 -4.24 4.43 3.89
C HIS A 143 -4.77 5.01 5.20
N TRP A 144 -5.80 5.87 5.16
CA TRP A 144 -6.44 6.35 6.38
C TRP A 144 -7.17 5.23 7.12
N LEU A 145 -7.86 4.35 6.39
CA LEU A 145 -8.52 3.20 6.98
C LEU A 145 -7.54 2.16 7.53
N ALA A 146 -6.30 2.15 7.06
CA ALA A 146 -5.28 1.24 7.54
C ALA A 146 -4.98 1.41 9.04
N PHE A 147 -5.19 2.59 9.64
CA PHE A 147 -5.07 2.76 11.09
C PHE A 147 -5.96 1.79 11.89
N GLY A 148 -7.04 1.27 11.29
CA GLY A 148 -7.91 0.26 11.89
C GLY A 148 -7.53 -1.20 11.61
N GLU A 149 -6.46 -1.48 10.87
CA GLU A 149 -6.03 -2.86 10.55
C GLU A 149 -5.29 -3.53 11.71
N ARG A 150 -4.82 -2.75 12.69
CA ARG A 150 -4.10 -3.22 13.88
C ARG A 150 -4.79 -2.70 15.14
N ASN A 151 -4.84 -3.53 16.19
CA ASN A 151 -5.20 -3.05 17.51
C ASN A 151 -4.04 -2.22 18.08
N LEU A 152 -4.25 -0.90 18.20
CA LEU A 152 -3.25 0.04 18.67
C LEU A 152 -3.54 0.40 20.14
N PRO A 153 -2.67 0.04 21.09
CA PRO A 153 -2.88 0.37 22.49
C PRO A 153 -2.71 1.88 22.71
N ASN A 154 -3.39 2.41 23.74
CA ASN A 154 -3.23 3.80 24.18
C ASN A 154 -3.49 4.87 23.12
N MET A 155 -4.46 4.62 22.22
CA MET A 155 -4.95 5.64 21.30
C MET A 155 -5.95 6.56 22.00
N GLY A 156 -5.86 7.85 21.70
CA GLY A 156 -6.78 8.86 22.20
C GLY A 156 -8.21 8.66 21.68
N LYS A 157 -9.19 9.26 22.37
CA LYS A 157 -10.63 9.17 22.02
C LYS A 157 -10.94 9.65 20.60
N ASN A 158 -10.13 10.56 20.06
CA ASN A 158 -10.32 11.16 18.74
C ASN A 158 -9.72 10.31 17.61
N PHE A 159 -8.89 9.31 17.92
CA PHE A 159 -8.10 8.60 16.92
C PHE A 159 -8.99 7.88 15.89
N HIS A 160 -9.92 7.05 16.39
CA HIS A 160 -10.80 6.23 15.56
C HIS A 160 -11.76 7.06 14.71
N ILE A 161 -12.43 8.04 15.33
CA ILE A 161 -13.31 8.94 14.60
C ILE A 161 -12.51 9.78 13.58
N GLY A 162 -11.31 10.24 13.93
CA GLY A 162 -10.49 11.09 13.08
C GLY A 162 -10.15 10.45 11.74
N TYR A 163 -9.55 9.25 11.73
CA TYR A 163 -9.18 8.63 10.46
C TYR A 163 -10.39 8.13 9.66
N VAL A 164 -11.48 7.69 10.32
CA VAL A 164 -12.72 7.28 9.63
C VAL A 164 -13.37 8.50 8.97
N THR A 165 -13.52 9.60 9.70
CA THR A 165 -14.06 10.86 9.15
C THR A 165 -13.19 11.36 8.00
N ARG A 166 -11.86 11.32 8.13
CA ARG A 166 -10.97 11.72 7.04
C ARG A 166 -11.13 10.86 5.79
N ALA A 167 -11.24 9.54 5.95
CA ALA A 167 -11.49 8.62 4.84
C ALA A 167 -12.83 8.91 4.15
N ILE A 168 -13.90 9.19 4.92
CA ILE A 168 -15.21 9.60 4.40
C ILE A 168 -15.08 10.84 3.52
N MET A 169 -14.44 11.90 4.03
CA MET A 169 -14.28 13.16 3.29
C MET A 169 -13.50 12.99 1.98
N LEU A 170 -12.47 12.13 1.97
CA LEU A 170 -11.70 11.82 0.77
C LEU A 170 -12.53 11.01 -0.23
N LEU A 171 -13.31 10.02 0.22
CA LEU A 171 -14.21 9.25 -0.63
C LEU A 171 -15.30 10.12 -1.24
N GLU A 172 -15.95 10.97 -0.45
CA GLU A 172 -16.95 11.95 -0.92
C GLU A 172 -16.38 12.84 -2.03
N ARG A 173 -15.14 13.30 -1.88
CA ARG A 173 -14.45 14.11 -2.89
C ARG A 173 -14.11 13.31 -4.15
N GLN A 174 -13.59 12.09 -4.01
CA GLN A 174 -13.21 11.24 -5.15
C GLN A 174 -14.41 10.78 -5.97
N ILE A 175 -15.53 10.46 -5.32
CA ILE A 175 -16.77 10.03 -5.99
C ILE A 175 -17.28 11.09 -6.97
N LYS A 176 -17.14 12.40 -6.65
CA LYS A 176 -17.57 13.50 -7.53
C LYS A 176 -16.92 13.46 -8.92
N GLY A 177 -15.69 12.92 -9.02
CA GLY A 177 -14.93 12.84 -10.29
C GLY A 177 -14.81 11.43 -10.86
N ALA A 178 -15.40 10.42 -10.23
CA ALA A 178 -15.29 9.03 -10.65
C ALA A 178 -16.50 8.62 -11.51
N HIS A 179 -16.32 7.59 -12.34
CA HIS A 179 -17.40 7.01 -13.16
C HIS A 179 -17.36 5.47 -13.16
N GLY A 180 -18.48 4.85 -13.58
CA GLY A 180 -18.55 3.41 -13.85
C GLY A 180 -18.41 2.53 -12.60
N PHE A 181 -17.73 1.39 -12.74
CA PHE A 181 -17.61 0.42 -11.65
C PHE A 181 -16.83 0.94 -10.44
N VAL A 182 -15.90 1.87 -10.66
CA VAL A 182 -15.04 2.46 -9.63
C VAL A 182 -15.89 3.26 -8.63
N VAL A 183 -16.87 4.03 -9.11
CA VAL A 183 -17.82 4.76 -8.25
C VAL A 183 -18.56 3.81 -7.33
N ARG A 184 -19.12 2.72 -7.87
CA ARG A 184 -19.88 1.75 -7.06
C ARG A 184 -19.01 1.12 -5.96
N ALA A 185 -17.74 0.86 -6.25
CA ALA A 185 -16.79 0.36 -5.25
C ALA A 185 -16.48 1.42 -4.18
N MET A 186 -16.31 2.68 -4.57
CA MET A 186 -16.09 3.80 -3.65
C MET A 186 -17.32 4.10 -2.79
N GLU A 187 -18.54 4.09 -3.36
CA GLU A 187 -19.80 4.28 -2.64
C GLU A 187 -20.02 3.17 -1.61
N LYS A 188 -19.70 1.91 -1.95
CA LYS A 188 -19.74 0.80 -0.99
C LYS A 188 -18.76 1.02 0.16
N LYS A 189 -17.53 1.45 -0.13
CA LYS A 189 -16.54 1.79 0.91
C LYS A 189 -17.04 2.95 1.78
N LEU A 190 -17.58 4.00 1.18
CA LEU A 190 -18.14 5.16 1.88
C LEU A 190 -19.25 4.74 2.84
N LYS A 191 -20.19 3.91 2.37
CA LYS A 191 -21.26 3.36 3.22
C LYS A 191 -20.69 2.61 4.41
N ASN A 192 -19.73 1.70 4.20
CA ASN A 192 -19.10 0.96 5.29
C ASN A 192 -18.44 1.89 6.32
N CYS A 193 -17.82 2.98 5.89
CA CYS A 193 -17.23 3.97 6.81
C CYS A 193 -18.29 4.71 7.62
N ILE A 194 -19.42 5.07 7.00
CA ILE A 194 -20.54 5.72 7.68
C ILE A 194 -21.17 4.78 8.71
N ASP A 195 -21.41 3.53 8.33
CA ASP A 195 -21.95 2.51 9.23
C ASP A 195 -21.02 2.32 10.45
N ARG A 196 -19.71 2.23 10.20
CA ARG A 196 -18.68 2.15 11.25
C ARG A 196 -18.66 3.39 12.16
N LEU A 197 -18.90 4.58 11.61
CA LEU A 197 -18.97 5.80 12.41
C LEU A 197 -20.23 5.82 13.29
N ALA A 198 -21.35 5.29 12.79
CA ALA A 198 -22.59 5.16 13.55
C ALA A 198 -22.45 4.15 14.72
N GLU A 199 -21.70 3.06 14.50
CA GLU A 199 -21.38 2.06 15.54
C GLU A 199 -20.52 2.62 16.69
N MET A 200 -19.81 3.74 16.48
CA MET A 200 -19.01 4.40 17.53
C MET A 200 -19.85 5.23 18.51
N GLU A 201 -21.19 5.30 18.34
CA GLU A 201 -22.11 6.07 19.20
C GLU A 201 -21.68 7.54 19.42
N CYS A 202 -21.06 8.13 18.40
CA CYS A 202 -20.57 9.51 18.45
C CYS A 202 -21.72 10.51 18.38
N SER A 203 -21.60 11.63 19.09
CA SER A 203 -22.56 12.73 18.95
C SER A 203 -22.38 13.46 17.61
N ASP A 204 -23.46 14.04 17.09
CA ASP A 204 -23.42 14.86 15.87
C ASP A 204 -22.41 16.02 15.99
N GLU A 205 -22.26 16.59 17.19
CA GLU A 205 -21.30 17.64 17.46
C GLU A 205 -19.86 17.14 17.33
N LEU A 206 -19.56 15.94 17.85
CA LEU A 206 -18.24 15.35 17.74
C LEU A 206 -17.91 15.00 16.27
N ILE A 207 -18.89 14.51 15.51
CA ILE A 207 -18.73 14.26 14.06
C ILE A 207 -18.45 15.57 13.31
N ARG A 208 -19.14 16.66 13.68
CA ARG A 208 -18.92 17.99 13.10
C ARG A 208 -17.53 18.51 13.41
N GLU A 209 -17.08 18.40 14.67
CA GLU A 209 -15.72 18.75 15.08
C GLU A 209 -14.68 17.93 14.30
N ALA A 210 -14.86 16.61 14.21
CA ALA A 210 -13.98 15.74 13.47
C ALA A 210 -13.86 16.16 12.00
N ARG A 211 -14.97 16.51 11.33
CA ARG A 211 -14.93 17.02 9.95
C ARG A 211 -14.16 18.33 9.84
N LEU A 212 -14.33 19.26 10.78
CA LEU A 212 -13.60 20.53 10.79
C LEU A 212 -12.09 20.31 10.97
N LYS A 213 -11.71 19.51 11.97
CA LYS A 213 -10.31 19.26 12.34
C LYS A 213 -9.58 18.42 11.31
N MET A 214 -10.23 17.36 10.81
CA MET A 214 -9.66 16.47 9.81
C MET A 214 -9.78 17.04 8.40
N GLY A 215 -10.58 18.06 8.16
CA GLY A 215 -10.76 18.73 6.88
C GLY A 215 -9.88 19.95 6.63
N VAL A 216 -8.97 20.29 7.55
CA VAL A 216 -8.23 21.57 7.57
C VAL A 216 -7.54 21.91 6.24
N ASP A 217 -6.98 20.92 5.56
CA ASP A 217 -6.29 21.08 4.27
C ASP A 217 -7.21 20.94 3.05
N LEU A 218 -8.44 20.45 3.23
CA LEU A 218 -9.42 20.35 2.14
C LEU A 218 -10.14 21.68 1.92
N ILE A 219 -10.39 22.44 2.98
CA ILE A 219 -11.04 23.77 2.94
C ILE A 219 -10.15 24.76 2.17
N SER A 220 -8.84 24.78 2.43
CA SER A 220 -7.89 25.65 1.71
C SER A 220 -7.78 25.37 0.20
N ILE A 221 -8.18 24.17 -0.24
CA ILE A 221 -8.16 23.77 -1.66
C ILE A 221 -9.47 24.19 -2.37
N GLU A 222 -10.60 24.24 -1.66
CA GLU A 222 -11.88 24.74 -2.21
C GLU A 222 -11.87 26.26 -2.42
N GLU A 223 -11.13 27.02 -1.62
CA GLU A 223 -10.95 28.47 -1.83
C GLU A 223 -9.96 28.81 -2.96
N ASN A 224 -9.10 27.86 -3.36
CA ASN A 224 -8.08 28.01 -4.42
C ASN A 224 -8.43 27.27 -5.72
N VAL A 225 -9.71 26.92 -5.94
CA VAL A 225 -10.19 26.10 -7.08
C VAL A 225 -9.81 26.66 -8.45
N ALA A 226 -9.48 27.96 -8.56
CA ALA A 226 -9.03 28.56 -9.81
C ALA A 226 -7.57 28.23 -10.19
N LEU A 227 -6.74 27.66 -9.31
CA LEU A 227 -5.29 27.49 -9.54
C LEU A 227 -4.73 26.09 -9.23
N CYS A 228 -5.52 25.14 -8.74
CA CYS A 228 -5.00 23.86 -8.27
C CYS A 228 -5.07 22.75 -9.33
N ASP A 229 -3.97 22.46 -9.99
CA ASP A 229 -3.81 21.35 -10.96
C ASP A 229 -3.96 19.94 -10.31
N ASP A 230 -4.22 19.87 -9.00
CA ASP A 230 -4.46 18.61 -8.27
C ASP A 230 -5.82 17.96 -8.62
N PHE A 231 -6.73 18.67 -9.30
CA PHE A 231 -8.04 18.14 -9.72
C PHE A 231 -7.98 17.16 -10.90
N ARG A 232 -6.82 16.98 -11.54
CA ARG A 232 -6.63 16.05 -12.68
C ARG A 232 -5.70 14.88 -12.39
N ARG A 233 -5.14 14.79 -11.18
CA ARG A 233 -4.18 13.73 -10.86
C ARG A 233 -4.92 12.39 -10.67
N PRO A 234 -4.53 11.34 -11.41
CA PRO A 234 -5.01 9.99 -11.14
C PRO A 234 -4.79 9.62 -9.66
N ALA A 235 -5.63 8.75 -9.10
CA ALA A 235 -5.56 8.37 -7.69
C ALA A 235 -4.20 7.77 -7.24
N HIS A 236 -3.36 7.35 -8.19
CA HIS A 236 -2.02 6.79 -7.95
C HIS A 236 -0.89 7.81 -8.03
N ASP A 237 -1.18 9.07 -8.38
CA ASP A 237 -0.15 10.11 -8.49
C ASP A 237 0.29 10.64 -7.12
N CYS A 238 1.60 10.77 -6.96
CA CYS A 238 2.21 11.35 -5.78
C CYS A 238 1.76 12.81 -5.55
N ARG A 239 1.50 13.18 -4.30
CA ARG A 239 1.25 14.59 -3.93
C ARG A 239 2.53 15.43 -3.88
N LEU A 240 3.70 14.80 -3.82
CA LEU A 240 5.02 15.46 -3.79
C LEU A 240 5.55 15.71 -5.20
N LYS A 241 6.18 16.87 -5.40
CA LYS A 241 6.69 17.35 -6.69
C LYS A 241 8.15 16.94 -7.01
N SER A 242 8.80 16.19 -6.11
CA SER A 242 10.19 15.74 -6.28
C SER A 242 10.23 14.41 -7.04
N GLY A 243 10.99 14.34 -8.13
CA GLY A 243 11.25 13.10 -8.87
C GLY A 243 12.22 12.13 -8.17
N LEU A 244 12.78 12.51 -7.02
CA LEU A 244 13.67 11.68 -6.19
C LEU A 244 12.94 11.19 -4.94
N HIS A 245 13.26 9.97 -4.47
CA HIS A 245 12.74 9.43 -3.23
C HIS A 245 13.18 10.28 -2.02
N MET A 246 12.34 10.34 -0.99
CA MET A 246 12.67 11.10 0.22
C MET A 246 13.75 10.39 1.03
N ASN A 247 14.75 11.14 1.50
CA ASN A 247 15.75 10.59 2.41
C ASN A 247 15.18 10.44 3.85
N GLY A 248 15.99 9.94 4.79
CA GLY A 248 15.54 9.72 6.18
C GLY A 248 15.09 10.99 6.91
N GLU A 249 15.73 12.13 6.65
CA GLU A 249 15.38 13.42 7.27
C GLU A 249 14.11 14.02 6.64
N ASP A 250 13.96 13.88 5.32
CA ASP A 250 12.75 14.29 4.60
C ASP A 250 11.53 13.52 5.12
N LEU A 251 11.65 12.20 5.30
CA LEU A 251 10.59 11.35 5.85
C LEU A 251 10.23 11.75 7.28
N LYS A 252 11.23 12.06 8.12
CA LYS A 252 11.01 12.53 9.49
C LYS A 252 10.28 13.87 9.52
N THR A 253 10.70 14.82 8.69
CA THR A 253 10.06 16.13 8.54
C THR A 253 8.61 15.98 8.07
N LEU A 254 8.37 15.11 7.09
CA LEU A 254 7.03 14.83 6.58
C LEU A 254 6.13 14.23 7.66
N LEU A 255 6.65 13.28 8.44
CA LEU A 255 5.93 12.67 9.54
C LEU A 255 5.54 13.70 10.61
N MET A 256 6.49 14.54 11.04
CA MET A 256 6.24 15.61 12.01
C MET A 256 5.16 16.58 11.49
N THR A 257 5.30 17.03 10.25
CA THR A 257 4.33 17.95 9.61
C THR A 257 2.94 17.31 9.51
N PHE A 258 2.86 16.00 9.22
CA PHE A 258 1.60 15.27 9.17
C PHE A 258 0.94 15.19 10.55
N GLN A 259 1.70 14.83 11.58
CA GLN A 259 1.21 14.74 12.96
C GLN A 259 0.77 16.10 13.50
N GLU A 260 1.51 17.17 13.23
CA GLU A 260 1.13 18.54 13.58
C GLU A 260 -0.17 18.97 12.88
N LYS A 261 -0.31 18.67 11.58
CA LYS A 261 -1.51 18.98 10.81
C LYS A 261 -2.75 18.29 11.36
N PHE A 262 -2.63 17.03 11.78
CA PHE A 262 -3.72 16.21 12.30
C PHE A 262 -3.62 16.01 13.80
N VAL A 263 -3.08 16.99 14.53
CA VAL A 263 -2.81 16.90 15.98
C VAL A 263 -4.03 16.47 16.77
N TRP A 264 -5.22 16.95 16.40
CA TRP A 264 -6.49 16.61 17.04
C TRP A 264 -6.78 15.10 17.06
N MET A 265 -6.42 14.38 15.99
CA MET A 265 -6.58 12.91 15.92
C MET A 265 -5.61 12.18 16.86
N PHE A 266 -4.41 12.74 17.05
CA PHE A 266 -3.35 12.17 17.88
C PHE A 266 -3.39 12.64 19.34
N GLU A 267 -4.32 13.53 19.72
CA GLU A 267 -4.49 13.99 21.09
C GLU A 267 -4.76 12.82 22.04
N GLY A 268 -3.90 12.67 23.05
CA GLY A 268 -3.98 11.58 24.02
C GLY A 268 -3.44 10.23 23.53
N CYS A 269 -2.85 10.16 22.33
CA CYS A 269 -2.10 9.00 21.90
C CYS A 269 -0.72 8.96 22.61
N SER A 270 -0.33 7.78 23.08
CA SER A 270 1.07 7.51 23.47
C SER A 270 1.67 6.55 22.45
N LEU A 271 2.43 7.13 21.52
CA LEU A 271 3.08 6.45 20.40
C LEU A 271 4.58 6.35 20.64
#